data_AF-X5WWS8-F1
#
_entry.id   AF-X5WWS8-F1
#
_cell.length_a   1.000
_cell.length_b   1.000
_cell.length_c   1.000
_cell.angle_alpha   90.00
_cell.angle_beta   90.00
_cell.angle_gamma   90.00
#
_symmetry.space_group_name_H-M   'P 1'
#
loop_
_entity.id
_entity.type
_entity.pdbx_description
1 polymer ?
#
loop_
_entity_poly.entity_id
_entity_poly.type
_entity_poly.pdbx_seq_one_letter_code
_entity_poly.pdbx_strand_id
1 'polypeptide(L)' 'MKYFAGLDVSLEETAICVVDESGRIVKEGSGGE' A
#
# COMPACT_ATOMS: atom_id res chain seq x y z
N MET A 1 -1.46 -10.07 14.65
CA MET A 1 -1.75 -9.83 13.22
C MET A 1 -0.66 -8.94 12.66
N LYS A 2 -0.02 -9.36 11.57
CA LYS A 2 1.00 -8.56 10.87
C LYS A 2 0.41 -8.02 9.57
N TYR A 3 0.73 -6.77 9.26
CA TYR A 3 0.41 -6.14 7.99
C TYR A 3 1.70 -5.65 7.36
N PHE A 4 1.72 -5.64 6.03
CA PHE A 4 2.84 -5.14 5.24
C PHE A 4 2.32 -4.06 4.30
N ALA A 5 3.06 -2.97 4.19
CA ALA A 5 2.75 -1.89 3.26
C ALA A 5 3.73 -1.92 2.08
N GLY A 6 3.20 -2.02 0.87
CA GLY A 6 3.92 -1.72 -0.37
C GLY A 6 3.71 -0.25 -0.71
N LEU A 7 4.80 0.42 -1.07
CA LEU A 7 4.82 1.81 -1.52
C LEU A 7 5.42 1.83 -2.92
N ASP A 8 4.64 2.27 -3.90
CA ASP A 8 5.14 2.58 -5.24
C ASP A 8 5.18 4.10 -5.38
N VAL A 9 6.40 4.64 -5.43
CA VAL A 9 6.64 6.08 -5.27
C VAL A 9 7.07 6.68 -6.61
N SER A 10 6.31 7.66 -7.08
CA SER A 10 6.66 8.50 -8.22
C SER A 10 6.62 9.99 -7.87
N LEU A 11 7.06 10.86 -8.79
CA LEU A 11 7.01 12.30 -8.61
C LEU A 11 5.57 12.88 -8.68
N GLU A 12 4.68 12.23 -9.41
CA GLU A 12 3.29 12.66 -9.58
C GLU A 12 2.37 12.12 -8.49
N GLU A 13 2.51 10.84 -8.16
CA GLU A 13 1.67 10.16 -7.17
C GLU A 13 2.44 9.05 -6.46
N THR A 14 2.07 8.77 -5.21
CA THR A 14 2.51 7.56 -4.50
C THR A 14 1.32 6.63 -4.32
N ALA A 15 1.42 5.39 -4.80
CA ALA A 15 0.44 4.36 -4.53
C ALA A 15 0.83 3.55 -3.29
N ILE A 16 -0.17 3.18 -2.49
CA ILE A 16 -0.03 2.45 -1.23
C ILE A 16 -0.91 1.20 -1.30
N CYS A 17 -0.34 0.04 -0.98
CA CYS A 17 -1.06 -1.21 -0.84
C CYS A 17 -0.73 -1.84 0.51
N VAL A 18 -1.74 -2.26 1.27
CA VAL A 18 -1.58 -2.98 2.53
C VAL A 18 -2.04 -4.42 2.34
N VAL A 19 -1.19 -5.36 2.73
CA VAL A 19 -1.49 -6.80 2.70
C VAL A 19 -1.41 -7.43 4.08
N ASP A 20 -2.14 -8.53 4.27
CA ASP A 20 -1.99 -9.41 5.42
C ASP A 20 -0.83 -10.41 5.26
N GLU A 21 -0.62 -11.27 6.25
CA GLU A 21 0.45 -12.28 6.24
C GLU A 21 0.29 -13.39 5.18
N SER A 22 -0.91 -13.56 4.61
CA SER A 22 -1.16 -14.45 3.47
C SER A 22 -0.93 -13.77 2.11
N GLY A 23 -0.55 -12.49 2.13
CA GLY A 23 -0.36 -11.68 0.93
C GLY A 23 -1.67 -11.15 0.32
N ARG A 24 -2.80 -11.23 1.03
CA ARG A 24 -4.06 -10.68 0.55
C ARG A 24 -4.11 -9.17 0.75
N ILE A 25 -4.54 -8.46 -0.27
CA ILE A 25 -4.78 -7.01 -0.22
C ILE A 25 -5.94 -6.74 0.74
N VAL A 26 -5.70 -5.93 1.75
CA VAL A 26 -6.70 -5.48 2.73
C VAL A 26 -7.07 -4.01 2.55
N LYS A 27 -6.18 -3.21 1.94
CA LYS A 27 -6.44 -1.80 1.63
C LYS A 27 -5.54 -1.30 0.52
N GLU A 28 -6.07 -0.40 -0.30
CA GLU A 28 -5.31 0.37 -1.28
C GLU A 28 -5.62 1.86 -1.10
N GLY A 29 -4.70 2.72 -1.56
CA GLY A 29 -4.86 4.17 -1.56
C GLY A 29 -3.70 4.86 -2.27
N SER A 30 -3.76 6.18 -2.37
CA SER A 30 -2.64 7.01 -2.83
C SER A 30 -2.29 8.08 -1.79
N GLY A 31 -1.01 8.47 -1.75
CA GLY A 31 -0.41 9.36 -0.75
C GLY A 31 -0.40 10.84 -1.15
N GLY A 32 -1.24 11.27 -2.10
CA GLY A 32 -1.35 12.65 -2.54
C GLY A 32 -2.66 13.30 -2.08
N GLU A 33 -2.63 13.93 -0.91
CA GLU A 33 -3.54 15.03 -0.50
C GLU A 33 -2.70 16.25 -0.14
#